data_AF-A0AAD7J6R9-F1
#
_entry.id   AF-A0AAD7J6R9-F1
#
_cell.length_a   1.000
_cell.length_b   1.000
_cell.length_c   1.000
_cell.angle_alpha   90.00
_cell.angle_beta   90.00
_cell.angle_gamma   90.00
#
_symmetry.space_group_name_H-M   'P 1'
#
loop_
_entity.id
_entity.type
_entity.pdbx_description
1 polymer ?
#
loop_
_entity_poly.entity_id
_entity_poly.type
_entity_poly.pdbx_seq_one_letter_code
_entity_poly.pdbx_strand_id
1 'polypeptide(L)'
;MTLQRLSGLFTRKKNIENVLMRDPKSRPHLRPDDAWITILTQFNFYINANAELLRANFVAHEGKIQLRTEADIFEGSDFGGLAREMVDLIHKNFVDPTLRAWVLPNLSTTTMNDTAVSSILMMATLKAYVSA
;
A
#
# COMPACT_ATOMS: atom_id res chain seq x y z
N MET A 1 8.60 1.42 -26.03
CA MET A 1 9.68 1.32 -25.02
C MET A 1 10.90 0.71 -25.71
N THR A 2 11.98 1.45 -25.93
CA THR A 2 13.10 1.01 -26.80
C THR A 2 14.10 0.11 -26.09
N LEU A 3 14.67 -0.88 -26.81
CA LEU A 3 15.63 -1.87 -26.33
C LEU A 3 16.84 -1.27 -25.58
N GLN A 4 17.24 -0.06 -25.96
CA GLN A 4 18.35 0.67 -25.34
C GLN A 4 18.04 1.07 -23.88
N ARG A 5 16.79 1.44 -23.56
CA ARG A 5 16.38 1.75 -22.18
C ARG A 5 16.34 0.49 -21.30
N LEU A 6 15.91 -0.64 -21.87
CA LEU A 6 15.93 -1.93 -21.19
C LEU A 6 17.36 -2.36 -20.86
N SER A 7 18.30 -2.23 -21.81
CA SER A 7 19.72 -2.56 -21.59
C SER A 7 20.34 -1.73 -20.45
N GLY A 8 20.03 -0.43 -20.38
CA GLY A 8 20.49 0.44 -19.30
C GLY A 8 19.93 0.05 -17.92
N LEU A 9 18.67 -0.39 -17.87
CA LEU A 9 18.04 -0.92 -16.66
C LEU A 9 18.71 -2.21 -16.18
N PHE A 10 18.99 -3.15 -17.08
CA PHE A 10 19.68 -4.40 -16.75
C PHE A 10 21.12 -4.16 -16.25
N THR A 11 21.85 -3.23 -16.85
CA THR A 11 23.20 -2.86 -16.40
C THR A 11 23.17 -2.19 -15.02
N ARG A 12 22.22 -1.28 -14.77
CA ARG A 12 22.03 -0.69 -13.43
C ARG A 12 21.69 -1.74 -12.38
N LYS A 13 20.80 -2.69 -12.69
CA LYS A 13 20.45 -3.80 -11.78
C LYS A 13 21.67 -4.64 -11.42
N LYS A 14 22.45 -5.08 -12.42
CA LYS A 14 23.70 -5.83 -12.20
C LYS A 14 24.70 -5.08 -11.33
N ASN A 15 24.84 -3.76 -11.53
CA ASN A 15 25.74 -2.95 -10.73
C ASN A 15 25.27 -2.85 -9.27
N ILE A 16 23.97 -2.68 -9.03
CA ILE A 16 23.39 -2.68 -7.68
C ILE A 16 23.62 -4.04 -7.00
N GLU A 17 23.33 -5.14 -7.70
CA GLU A 17 23.56 -6.49 -7.19
C GLU A 17 25.03 -6.72 -6.81
N ASN A 18 25.97 -6.33 -7.68
CA ASN A 18 27.40 -6.46 -7.40
C ASN A 18 27.87 -5.62 -6.19
N VAL A 19 27.29 -4.44 -5.97
CA VAL A 19 27.58 -3.60 -4.80
C VAL A 19 27.00 -4.21 -3.53
N LEU A 20 25.75 -4.68 -3.58
CA LEU A 20 25.06 -5.30 -2.44
C LEU A 20 25.66 -6.66 -2.04
N MET A 21 26.22 -7.41 -2.99
CA MET A 21 26.82 -8.72 -2.76
C MET A 21 28.25 -8.65 -2.19
N ARG A 22 28.92 -7.49 -2.30
CA ARG A 22 30.34 -7.30 -1.93
C ARG A 22 30.59 -7.29 -0.42
N ASP A 23 29.64 -6.78 0.35
CA ASP A 23 29.70 -6.74 1.81
C ASP A 23 28.54 -7.58 2.39
N PRO A 24 28.81 -8.61 3.20
CA PRO A 24 27.77 -9.42 3.84
C PRO A 24 26.74 -8.61 4.64
N LYS A 25 27.12 -7.46 5.22
CA LYS A 25 26.20 -6.55 5.93
C LYS A 25 25.35 -5.69 5.00
N SER A 26 25.78 -5.56 3.74
CA SER A 26 25.08 -4.82 2.69
C SER A 26 24.09 -5.70 1.89
N ARG A 27 23.97 -6.99 2.21
CA ARG A 27 22.98 -7.86 1.58
C ARG A 27 21.57 -7.40 1.97
N PRO A 28 20.66 -7.23 1.00
CA PRO A 28 19.28 -6.86 1.31
C PRO A 28 18.65 -7.97 2.14
N HIS A 29 18.35 -7.65 3.40
CA HIS A 29 17.59 -8.51 4.28
C HIS A 29 16.11 -8.30 3.97
N LEU A 30 15.45 -9.32 3.42
CA LEU A 30 14.02 -9.28 3.19
C LEU A 30 13.31 -9.40 4.53
N ARG A 31 12.64 -8.34 4.97
CA ARG A 31 11.85 -8.38 6.19
C ARG A 31 10.49 -9.02 5.90
N PRO A 32 9.86 -9.64 6.91
CA PRO A 32 8.47 -10.10 6.80
C PRO A 32 7.50 -9.03 6.29
N ASP A 33 7.66 -7.77 6.71
CA ASP A 33 6.84 -6.63 6.25
C ASP A 33 6.96 -6.37 4.75
N ASP A 34 8.17 -6.48 4.19
CA ASP A 34 8.41 -6.24 2.75
C ASP A 34 7.66 -7.29 1.91
N ALA A 35 7.62 -8.55 2.37
CA ALA A 35 6.85 -9.61 1.75
C ALA A 35 5.33 -9.37 1.88
N TRP A 36 4.86 -8.93 3.05
CA TRP A 36 3.46 -8.61 3.29
C TRP A 36 2.97 -7.47 2.41
N ILE A 37 3.70 -6.35 2.35
CA ILE A 37 3.40 -5.20 1.50
C ILE A 37 3.37 -5.59 0.02
N THR A 38 4.24 -6.51 -0.41
CA THR A 38 4.23 -7.03 -1.78
C THR A 38 2.95 -7.79 -2.09
N ILE A 39 2.50 -8.66 -1.17
CA ILE A 39 1.24 -9.39 -1.29
C ILE A 39 0.05 -8.42 -1.36
N LEU A 40 0.00 -7.44 -0.45
CA LEU A 40 -1.04 -6.42 -0.42
C LEU A 40 -1.08 -5.61 -1.73
N THR A 41 0.08 -5.32 -2.31
CA THR A 41 0.18 -4.61 -3.59
C THR A 41 -0.42 -5.42 -4.75
N GLN A 42 -0.15 -6.73 -4.81
CA GLN A 42 -0.76 -7.58 -5.84
C GLN A 42 -2.27 -7.74 -5.64
N PHE A 43 -2.69 -7.91 -4.38
CA PHE A 43 -4.10 -7.98 -4.01
C PHE A 43 -4.86 -6.70 -4.37
N ASN A 44 -4.25 -5.53 -4.11
CA ASN A 44 -4.74 -4.23 -4.54
C ASN A 44 -5.03 -4.18 -6.05
N PHE A 45 -4.10 -4.65 -6.88
CA PHE A 45 -4.29 -4.67 -8.33
C PHE A 45 -5.43 -5.59 -8.74
N TYR A 46 -5.53 -6.76 -8.12
CA TYR A 46 -6.61 -7.71 -8.41
C TYR A 46 -7.98 -7.12 -8.06
N ILE A 47 -8.15 -6.51 -6.88
CA ILE A 47 -9.40 -5.88 -6.48
C ILE A 47 -9.76 -4.76 -7.44
N ASN A 48 -8.82 -3.87 -7.73
CA ASN A 48 -9.10 -2.74 -8.62
C ASN A 48 -9.49 -3.19 -10.04
N ALA A 49 -8.94 -4.29 -10.54
CA ALA A 49 -9.31 -4.88 -11.83
C ALA A 49 -10.70 -5.53 -11.82
N ASN A 50 -11.22 -5.92 -10.65
CA ASN A 50 -12.48 -6.65 -10.47
C ASN A 50 -13.43 -5.94 -9.50
N ALA A 51 -13.37 -4.60 -9.42
CA ALA A 51 -13.95 -3.84 -8.32
C ALA A 51 -15.47 -4.04 -8.20
N GLU A 52 -16.22 -3.99 -9.29
CA GLU A 52 -17.67 -4.15 -9.23
C GLU A 52 -18.09 -5.59 -8.92
N LEU A 53 -17.32 -6.59 -9.35
CA LEU A 53 -17.56 -8.00 -9.00
C LEU A 53 -17.38 -8.24 -7.49
N LEU A 54 -16.42 -7.54 -6.86
CA LEU A 54 -16.03 -7.73 -5.47
C LEU A 54 -16.62 -6.69 -4.51
N ARG A 55 -17.43 -5.73 -5.00
CA ARG A 55 -17.94 -4.60 -4.22
C ARG A 55 -18.58 -5.05 -2.90
N ALA A 56 -19.48 -6.02 -2.98
CA ALA A 56 -20.23 -6.54 -1.84
C ALA A 56 -19.34 -7.19 -0.75
N ASN A 57 -18.09 -7.56 -1.07
CA ASN A 57 -17.12 -8.07 -0.09
C ASN A 57 -16.48 -6.94 0.73
N PHE A 58 -16.45 -5.72 0.21
CA PHE A 58 -15.71 -4.60 0.82
C PHE A 58 -16.63 -3.52 1.38
N VAL A 59 -17.71 -3.18 0.68
CA VAL A 59 -18.62 -2.09 1.05
C VAL A 59 -20.08 -2.50 0.87
N ALA A 60 -20.96 -1.96 1.72
CA ALA A 60 -22.41 -2.23 1.64
C ALA A 60 -23.17 -1.25 0.72
N HIS A 61 -22.48 -0.27 0.14
CA HIS A 61 -23.09 0.80 -0.65
C HIS A 61 -22.74 0.71 -2.14
N GLU A 62 -23.63 1.26 -2.96
CA GLU A 62 -23.40 1.48 -4.38
C GLU A 62 -22.60 2.75 -4.65
N GLY A 63 -21.94 2.83 -5.81
CA GLY A 63 -21.19 4.01 -6.22
C GLY A 63 -20.01 4.37 -5.31
N LYS A 64 -19.68 5.66 -5.21
CA LYS A 64 -18.60 6.16 -4.35
C LYS A 64 -19.11 7.09 -3.27
N ILE A 65 -18.56 6.94 -2.07
CA ILE A 65 -18.75 7.89 -0.96
C ILE A 65 -17.54 8.84 -0.86
N GLN A 66 -17.77 10.09 -0.51
CA GLN A 66 -16.70 11.02 -0.16
C GLN A 66 -16.38 10.91 1.32
N LEU A 67 -15.11 10.66 1.62
CA LEU A 67 -14.53 10.72 2.94
C LEU A 67 -13.88 12.08 3.11
N ARG A 68 -14.05 12.69 4.27
CA ARG A 68 -13.51 14.02 4.57
C ARG A 68 -12.83 13.97 5.93
N THR A 69 -11.56 14.32 5.97
CA THR A 69 -10.81 14.56 7.20
C THR A 69 -11.03 15.99 7.65
N GLU A 70 -11.01 16.25 8.95
CA GLU A 70 -11.13 17.60 9.51
C GLU A 70 -9.81 18.40 9.37
N ALA A 71 -8.71 17.71 9.08
CA ALA A 71 -7.39 18.33 8.93
C ALA A 71 -7.21 19.01 7.57
N ASP A 72 -6.79 20.27 7.60
CA ASP A 72 -6.29 20.99 6.42
C ASP A 72 -4.88 20.53 6.06
N ILE A 73 -4.61 20.35 4.76
CA ILE A 73 -3.31 19.90 4.26
C ILE A 73 -2.42 21.12 3.97
N PHE A 74 -1.27 21.19 4.65
CA PHE A 74 -0.25 22.21 4.43
C PHE A 74 1.14 21.59 4.16
N GLU A 75 2.09 22.41 3.73
CA GLU A 75 3.47 21.98 3.56
C GLU A 75 4.05 21.47 4.90
N GLY A 76 4.59 20.24 4.89
CA GLY A 76 5.10 19.56 6.08
C GLY A 76 4.10 18.65 6.82
N SER A 77 2.88 18.47 6.30
CA SER A 77 1.87 17.58 6.90
C SER A 77 2.33 16.12 7.01
N ASP A 78 1.98 15.44 8.11
CA ASP A 78 2.20 14.01 8.27
C ASP A 78 1.18 13.22 7.42
N PHE A 79 1.56 12.94 6.17
CA PHE A 79 0.75 12.11 5.26
C PHE A 79 0.55 10.69 5.77
N GLY A 80 1.46 10.16 6.59
CA GLY A 80 1.30 8.85 7.22
C GLY A 80 0.21 8.88 8.31
N GLY A 81 0.14 9.97 9.09
CA GLY A 81 -0.96 10.28 9.99
C GLY A 81 -2.30 10.39 9.27
N LEU A 82 -2.34 11.22 8.22
CA LEU A 82 -3.55 11.41 7.40
C LEU A 82 -4.04 10.10 6.77
N ALA A 83 -3.12 9.28 6.25
CA ALA A 83 -3.47 7.98 5.68
C ALA A 83 -4.07 7.03 6.72
N ARG A 84 -3.57 7.06 7.96
CA ARG A 84 -4.13 6.26 9.07
C ARG A 84 -5.54 6.74 9.44
N GLU A 85 -5.75 8.05 9.52
CA GLU A 85 -7.09 8.63 9.77
C GLU A 85 -8.08 8.24 8.66
N MET A 86 -7.65 8.35 7.40
CA MET A 86 -8.46 7.93 6.26
C MET A 86 -8.80 6.44 6.30
N VAL A 87 -7.86 5.58 6.71
CA VAL A 87 -8.15 4.16 6.94
C VAL A 87 -9.19 3.95 8.03
N ASP A 88 -9.16 4.73 9.10
CA ASP A 88 -10.16 4.64 10.17
C ASP A 88 -11.56 5.11 9.70
N LEU A 89 -11.63 6.11 8.82
CA LEU A 89 -12.89 6.52 8.17
C LEU A 89 -13.40 5.46 7.19
N ILE A 90 -12.51 4.90 6.36
CA ILE A 90 -12.81 3.78 5.47
C ILE A 90 -13.35 2.59 6.26
N HIS A 91 -12.74 2.28 7.40
CA HIS A 91 -13.06 1.14 8.22
C HIS A 91 -14.52 1.13 8.70
N LYS A 92 -15.08 2.31 8.99
CA LYS A 92 -16.48 2.48 9.37
C LYS A 92 -17.47 2.09 8.27
N ASN A 93 -17.00 2.01 7.02
CA ASN A 93 -17.81 1.70 5.85
C ASN A 93 -17.64 0.24 5.36
N PHE A 94 -16.81 -0.55 6.04
CA PHE A 94 -16.59 -1.94 5.67
C PHE A 94 -17.71 -2.86 6.10
N VAL A 95 -17.92 -3.89 5.27
CA VAL A 95 -18.71 -5.06 5.64
C VAL A 95 -17.98 -5.88 6.71
N ASP A 96 -16.67 -6.07 6.57
CA ASP A 96 -15.86 -6.84 7.52
C ASP A 96 -14.99 -5.95 8.43
N PRO A 97 -15.27 -5.91 9.75
CA PRO A 97 -14.50 -5.13 10.72
C PRO A 97 -13.10 -5.72 11.01
N THR A 98 -12.75 -6.89 10.48
CA THR A 98 -11.41 -7.47 10.65
C THR A 98 -10.45 -7.07 9.53
N LEU A 99 -10.95 -6.57 8.40
CA LEU A 99 -10.16 -6.27 7.22
C LEU A 99 -9.05 -5.24 7.48
N ARG A 100 -9.30 -4.24 8.34
CA ARG A 100 -8.27 -3.26 8.75
C ARG A 100 -7.10 -3.94 9.46
N ALA A 101 -7.39 -4.81 10.42
CA ALA A 101 -6.36 -5.52 11.19
C ALA A 101 -5.60 -6.53 10.33
N TRP A 102 -6.23 -7.05 9.27
CA TRP A 102 -5.57 -7.90 8.30
C TRP A 102 -4.63 -7.12 7.39
N VAL A 103 -5.05 -5.96 6.87
CA VAL A 103 -4.21 -5.15 5.98
C VAL A 103 -3.02 -4.52 6.71
N LEU A 104 -3.23 -3.96 7.90
CA LEU A 104 -2.16 -3.31 8.65
C LEU A 104 -1.22 -4.36 9.27
N PRO A 105 0.09 -4.36 8.92
CA PRO A 105 1.02 -5.32 9.49
C PRO A 105 1.17 -5.10 11.00
N ASN A 106 1.33 -6.20 11.74
CA ASN A 106 1.63 -6.20 13.17
C ASN A 106 2.68 -7.28 13.48
N LEU A 107 3.78 -7.24 12.74
CA LEU A 107 4.91 -8.16 12.87
C LEU A 107 5.96 -7.53 13.79
N SER A 108 6.88 -8.34 14.32
CA SER A 108 7.94 -7.86 15.22
C SER A 108 8.90 -6.85 14.56
N THR A 109 8.91 -6.79 13.22
CA THR A 109 9.74 -5.90 12.41
C THR A 109 8.97 -4.68 11.86
N THR A 110 7.68 -4.57 12.16
CA THR A 110 6.82 -3.51 11.64
C THR A 110 7.25 -2.15 12.18
N THR A 111 7.44 -1.20 11.27
CA THR A 111 7.72 0.22 11.59
C THR A 111 6.54 1.11 11.26
N MET A 112 6.57 2.37 11.72
CA MET A 112 5.57 3.37 11.34
C MET A 112 5.46 3.58 9.82
N ASN A 113 6.59 3.44 9.10
CA ASN A 113 6.60 3.54 7.65
C ASN A 113 5.84 2.37 7.01
N ASP A 114 6.04 1.15 7.50
CA ASP A 114 5.34 -0.04 6.99
C ASP A 114 3.82 0.08 7.20
N THR A 115 3.41 0.60 8.36
CA THR A 115 2.00 0.93 8.64
C THR A 115 1.47 2.01 7.70
N ALA A 116 2.19 3.13 7.52
CA ALA A 116 1.76 4.21 6.64
C ALA A 116 1.62 3.75 5.17
N VAL A 117 2.59 2.97 4.67
CA VAL A 117 2.53 2.38 3.32
C VAL A 117 1.32 1.45 3.18
N SER A 118 1.08 0.61 4.19
CA SER A 118 -0.07 -0.30 4.19
C SER A 118 -1.40 0.47 4.26
N SER A 119 -1.46 1.57 5.00
CA SER A 119 -2.64 2.46 5.02
C SER A 119 -2.90 3.09 3.66
N ILE A 120 -1.87 3.60 2.98
CA ILE A 120 -2.00 4.15 1.62
C ILE A 120 -2.43 3.06 0.64
N LEU A 121 -1.86 1.85 0.73
CA LEU A 121 -2.28 0.71 -0.10
C LEU A 121 -3.75 0.35 0.11
N MET A 122 -4.21 0.39 1.35
CA MET A 122 -5.62 0.15 1.69
C MET A 122 -6.53 1.19 1.03
N MET A 123 -6.17 2.48 1.11
CA MET A 123 -6.90 3.56 0.41
C MET A 123 -6.89 3.32 -1.10
N ALA A 124 -5.74 2.96 -1.67
CA ALA A 124 -5.61 2.66 -3.09
C ALA A 124 -6.44 1.44 -3.52
N THR A 125 -6.64 0.47 -2.64
CA THR A 125 -7.44 -0.75 -2.92
C THR A 125 -8.90 -0.41 -3.06
N LEU A 126 -9.35 0.61 -2.35
CA LEU A 126 -10.75 0.97 -2.21
C LEU A 126 -11.12 2.22 -2.98
N LYS A 127 -10.20 2.78 -3.77
CA LYS A 127 -10.43 3.97 -4.59
C LYS A 127 -11.62 3.86 -5.56
N ALA A 128 -12.06 2.64 -5.86
CA ALA A 128 -13.25 2.38 -6.67
C ALA A 128 -14.56 2.57 -5.87
N TYR A 129 -14.51 2.48 -4.55
CA TYR A 129 -15.65 2.58 -3.63
C TYR A 129 -15.65 3.88 -2.83
N VAL A 130 -14.48 4.47 -2.57
CA VAL A 130 -14.36 5.71 -1.81
C VAL A 130 -13.60 6.78 -2.61
N SER A 131 -13.89 8.03 -2.27
CA SER A 131 -13.20 9.23 -2.74
C SER A 131 -12.76 10.03 -1.53
N ALA A 132 -11.63 10.72 -1.62
CA ALA A 132 -11.05 11.59 -0.59
C ALA A 132 -10.96 13.01 -1.16
#